data_AF-A0A2T4VGS0-F1
#
_entry.id   AF-A0A2T4VGS0-F1
#
_cell.length_a   1.000
_cell.length_b   1.000
_cell.length_c   1.000
_cell.angle_alpha   90.00
_cell.angle_beta   90.00
_cell.angle_gamma   90.00
#
_symmetry.space_group_name_H-M   'P 1'
#
loop_
_entity.id
_entity.type
_entity.pdbx_description
1 polymer ?
#
loop_
_entity_poly.entity_id
_entity_poly.type
_entity_poly.pdbx_seq_one_letter_code
_entity_poly.pdbx_strand_id
1 'polypeptide(L)'
;MDSLRLMMLLAAVAVTACGPADSELDLSLASDSDALEQQKFGLTQSELELIDTLRPSLRWRRVNEYARANGFVAGFNNYHWADYGSGIVHGTILINNPQAMEWRDVPLSELGNVDIDNIPEMFKRASDYAANNGFIGALPSFHEGNNGQGPVRGVYFFRPGYVTWVDVPTNQLRNYSFSVSNVREMMTAANDYARARGYAGGLPTFHEATYNGVAYRGILLIPSSTAEWRDVYVTEFDKYWTETCTPTQTQTCFYYCDGFCLPGNGCLGSRNVTPGPNVAHCSDESAVMPTADRSCEYYLQKPANWPCLP
;
A
#
# COMPACT_ATOMS: atom_id res chain seq x y z
N MET A 1 28.49 4.21 14.48
CA MET A 1 29.76 4.27 13.70
C MET A 1 29.52 3.51 12.39
N ASP A 2 28.38 3.79 11.73
CA ASP A 2 27.71 2.82 10.85
C ASP A 2 27.16 3.47 9.56
N SER A 3 27.83 4.51 9.07
CA SER A 3 27.51 5.12 7.76
C SER A 3 28.59 4.84 6.71
N LEU A 4 29.76 4.33 7.12
CA LEU A 4 30.90 4.07 6.22
C LEU A 4 30.92 2.66 5.61
N ARG A 5 30.15 1.69 6.13
CA ARG A 5 30.08 0.34 5.54
C ARG A 5 29.15 0.25 4.33
N LEU A 6 28.18 1.16 4.21
CA LEU A 6 27.21 1.15 3.11
C LEU A 6 27.81 1.73 1.80
N MET A 7 28.82 2.60 1.88
CA MET A 7 29.51 3.12 0.69
C MET A 7 30.60 2.20 0.13
N MET A 8 31.09 1.22 0.89
CA MET A 8 32.13 0.29 0.41
C MET A 8 31.59 -0.87 -0.45
N LEU A 9 30.30 -1.17 -0.39
CA LEU A 9 29.72 -2.25 -1.21
C LEU A 9 29.39 -1.81 -2.65
N LEU A 10 29.26 -0.50 -2.91
CA LEU A 10 29.01 0.05 -4.24
C LEU A 10 30.29 0.27 -5.08
N ALA A 11 31.47 0.09 -4.49
CA ALA A 11 32.76 0.26 -5.18
C ALA A 11 33.40 -1.05 -5.67
N ALA A 12 32.78 -2.23 -5.42
CA ALA A 12 33.37 -3.52 -5.75
C ALA A 12 32.88 -4.14 -7.08
N VAL A 13 32.04 -3.45 -7.85
CA VAL A 13 31.52 -3.93 -9.16
C VAL A 13 32.05 -3.11 -10.35
N ALA A 14 33.24 -2.54 -10.19
CA ALA A 14 33.98 -1.98 -11.32
C ALA A 14 35.45 -2.38 -11.18
N VAL A 15 36.05 -2.83 -12.29
CA VAL A 15 37.41 -3.38 -12.43
C VAL A 15 37.47 -4.85 -12.02
N THR A 16 37.48 -5.82 -12.93
CA THR A 16 38.65 -6.11 -13.78
C THR A 16 38.23 -6.98 -14.97
N ALA A 17 38.33 -6.47 -16.19
CA ALA A 17 38.34 -7.27 -17.42
C ALA A 17 39.61 -6.92 -18.20
N CYS A 18 40.65 -7.75 -18.05
CA CYS A 18 41.68 -8.05 -19.05
C CYS A 18 42.78 -8.94 -18.42
N GLY A 19 42.87 -10.19 -18.86
CA GLY A 19 43.99 -11.09 -18.52
C GLY A 19 43.66 -12.55 -18.84
N PRO A 20 44.52 -13.30 -19.54
CA PRO A 20 44.15 -14.55 -20.21
C PRO A 20 44.27 -15.79 -19.31
N ALA A 21 43.42 -16.76 -19.64
CA ALA A 21 43.64 -18.20 -19.67
C ALA A 21 44.14 -18.93 -18.39
N ASP A 22 43.35 -19.95 -18.05
CA ASP A 22 43.75 -21.20 -17.37
C ASP A 22 43.68 -21.21 -15.83
N SER A 23 42.47 -21.38 -15.31
CA SER A 23 42.23 -22.20 -14.12
C SER A 23 40.79 -22.72 -14.12
N GLU A 24 40.64 -24.04 -14.27
CA GLU A 24 39.36 -24.73 -14.06
C GLU A 24 38.97 -24.59 -12.58
N LEU A 25 38.04 -23.68 -12.32
CA LEU A 25 37.33 -23.59 -11.06
C LEU A 25 36.09 -24.46 -11.18
N ASP A 26 36.21 -25.69 -10.67
CA ASP A 26 35.11 -26.64 -10.54
C ASP A 26 34.11 -26.12 -9.50
N LEU A 27 33.19 -25.26 -9.94
CA LEU A 27 31.99 -24.88 -9.22
C LEU A 27 30.92 -25.92 -9.51
N SER A 28 30.95 -27.03 -8.78
CA SER A 28 29.78 -27.88 -8.62
C SER A 28 28.72 -27.09 -7.83
N LEU A 29 27.94 -26.29 -8.56
CA LEU A 29 26.69 -25.73 -8.11
C LEU A 29 25.77 -26.89 -7.70
N ALA A 30 25.73 -27.16 -6.40
CA ALA A 30 24.61 -27.85 -5.81
C ALA A 30 23.37 -27.04 -6.15
N SER A 31 22.57 -27.56 -7.08
CA SER A 31 21.28 -27.01 -7.46
C SER A 31 20.30 -27.25 -6.32
N ASP A 32 20.35 -26.42 -5.28
CA ASP A 32 19.27 -26.32 -4.30
C ASP A 32 18.12 -25.57 -4.96
N SER A 33 17.28 -26.32 -5.68
CA SER A 33 15.99 -25.85 -6.19
C SER A 33 15.08 -25.31 -5.07
N ASP A 34 15.32 -25.75 -3.84
CA ASP A 34 14.52 -25.39 -2.67
C ASP A 34 14.91 -24.01 -2.12
N ALA A 35 16.18 -23.58 -2.26
CA ALA A 35 16.62 -22.24 -1.90
C ALA A 35 16.12 -21.17 -2.90
N LEU A 36 15.95 -21.56 -4.17
CA LEU A 36 15.38 -20.70 -5.22
C LEU A 36 13.84 -20.59 -5.13
N GLU A 37 13.14 -21.56 -4.53
CA GLU A 37 11.71 -21.41 -4.24
C GLU A 37 11.42 -20.51 -3.03
N GLN A 38 12.34 -20.40 -2.07
CA GLN A 38 12.21 -19.42 -0.98
C GLN A 38 12.54 -17.99 -1.43
N GLN A 39 13.24 -17.84 -2.55
CA GLN A 39 13.53 -16.55 -3.21
C GLN A 39 12.41 -16.11 -4.17
N LYS A 40 11.19 -16.64 -4.07
CA LYS A 40 10.12 -16.26 -5.01
C LYS A 40 9.31 -15.02 -4.64
N PHE A 41 9.44 -14.45 -3.42
CA PHE A 41 8.69 -13.23 -3.04
C PHE A 41 9.40 -12.33 -1.99
N GLY A 42 10.72 -12.49 -1.80
CA GLY A 42 11.44 -11.97 -0.62
C GLY A 42 11.90 -10.52 -0.72
N LEU A 43 10.99 -9.55 -0.76
CA LEU A 43 11.35 -8.17 -0.44
C LEU A 43 11.87 -8.10 1.01
N THR A 44 13.03 -7.48 1.19
CA THR A 44 13.57 -7.16 2.52
C THR A 44 12.64 -6.18 3.24
N GLN A 45 12.73 -6.13 4.57
CA GLN A 45 12.00 -5.14 5.36
C GLN A 45 12.25 -3.71 4.86
N SER A 46 13.49 -3.38 4.49
CA SER A 46 13.85 -2.07 3.94
C SER A 46 13.17 -1.78 2.60
N GLU A 47 12.95 -2.79 1.76
CA GLU A 47 12.24 -2.62 0.48
C GLU A 47 10.74 -2.45 0.69
N LEU A 48 10.14 -3.18 1.64
CA LEU A 48 8.75 -2.98 2.04
C LEU A 48 8.53 -1.59 2.64
N GLU A 49 9.44 -1.13 3.51
CA GLU A 49 9.42 0.22 4.07
C GLU A 49 9.61 1.30 2.97
N LEU A 50 10.42 1.02 1.95
CA LEU A 50 10.57 1.91 0.81
C LEU A 50 9.28 2.01 -0.02
N ILE A 51 8.63 0.88 -0.32
CA ILE A 51 7.34 0.87 -1.04
C ILE A 51 6.27 1.60 -0.22
N ASP A 52 6.20 1.35 1.08
CA ASP A 52 5.29 2.05 2.00
C ASP A 52 5.58 3.55 2.04
N THR A 53 6.83 3.96 1.84
CA THR A 53 7.22 5.38 1.79
C THR A 53 6.84 6.02 0.45
N LEU A 54 6.99 5.29 -0.66
CA LEU A 54 6.72 5.81 -2.00
C LEU A 54 5.23 5.87 -2.31
N ARG A 55 4.46 4.89 -1.83
CA ARG A 55 3.01 4.77 -2.06
C ARG A 55 2.31 4.22 -0.83
N PRO A 56 2.19 5.02 0.24
CA PRO A 56 1.59 4.57 1.49
C PRO A 56 0.17 4.03 1.31
N SER A 57 -0.59 4.51 0.33
CA SER A 57 -1.96 4.05 0.06
C SER A 57 -2.03 2.57 -0.31
N LEU A 58 -0.98 2.02 -0.93
CA LEU A 58 -0.95 0.63 -1.38
C LEU A 58 -1.05 -0.36 -0.22
N ARG A 59 -0.36 -0.09 0.88
CA ARG A 59 -0.43 -0.95 2.07
C ARG A 59 -1.85 -1.07 2.59
N TRP A 60 -2.59 0.04 2.60
CA TRP A 60 -3.98 0.07 3.05
C TRP A 60 -4.92 -0.65 2.09
N ARG A 61 -4.70 -0.48 0.78
CA ARG A 61 -5.45 -1.19 -0.25
C ARG A 61 -5.26 -2.69 -0.13
N ARG A 62 -4.02 -3.17 -0.01
CA ARG A 62 -3.68 -4.60 0.14
C ARG A 62 -4.35 -5.23 1.36
N VAL A 63 -4.37 -4.54 2.50
CA VAL A 63 -5.05 -5.04 3.70
C VAL A 63 -6.57 -5.12 3.50
N ASN A 64 -7.18 -4.14 2.83
CA ASN A 64 -8.60 -4.20 2.49
C ASN A 64 -8.92 -5.36 1.55
N GLU A 65 -8.07 -5.62 0.55
CA GLU A 65 -8.24 -6.74 -0.37
C GLU A 65 -8.06 -8.10 0.33
N TYR A 66 -7.06 -8.23 1.20
CA TYR A 66 -6.91 -9.40 2.07
C TYR A 66 -8.16 -9.62 2.92
N ALA A 67 -8.67 -8.56 3.58
CA ALA A 67 -9.86 -8.64 4.41
C ALA A 67 -11.06 -9.16 3.60
N ARG A 68 -11.34 -8.55 2.44
CA ARG A 68 -12.43 -8.94 1.55
C ARG A 68 -12.32 -10.39 1.08
N ALA A 69 -11.13 -10.80 0.63
CA ALA A 69 -10.87 -12.14 0.15
C ALA A 69 -11.00 -13.22 1.24
N ASN A 70 -10.89 -12.84 2.52
CA ASN A 70 -11.02 -13.73 3.66
C ASN A 70 -12.38 -13.60 4.37
N GLY A 71 -13.38 -12.99 3.73
CA GLY A 71 -14.75 -12.89 4.25
C GLY A 71 -14.99 -11.80 5.29
N PHE A 72 -14.05 -10.88 5.46
CA PHE A 72 -14.22 -9.68 6.29
C PHE A 72 -14.79 -8.53 5.47
N VAL A 73 -15.41 -7.57 6.17
CA VAL A 73 -16.02 -6.39 5.55
C VAL A 73 -14.96 -5.40 5.06
N ALA A 74 -13.96 -5.18 5.90
CA ALA A 74 -12.84 -4.27 5.66
C ALA A 74 -11.69 -4.62 6.61
N GLY A 75 -10.51 -4.04 6.39
CA GLY A 75 -9.37 -4.23 7.27
C GLY A 75 -8.39 -3.06 7.26
N PHE A 76 -7.60 -2.94 8.32
CA PHE A 76 -6.52 -1.97 8.39
C PHE A 76 -5.32 -2.44 9.19
N ASN A 77 -4.14 -1.89 8.87
CA ASN A 77 -2.90 -2.16 9.60
C ASN A 77 -2.92 -1.47 10.96
N ASN A 78 -2.51 -2.15 12.03
CA ASN A 78 -2.23 -1.51 13.32
C ASN A 78 -0.77 -1.04 13.46
N TYR A 79 0.05 -1.28 12.42
CA TYR A 79 1.49 -0.96 12.34
C TYR A 79 2.39 -1.65 13.37
N HIS A 80 1.86 -2.58 14.16
CA HIS A 80 2.68 -3.57 14.86
C HIS A 80 3.18 -4.61 13.86
N TRP A 81 4.37 -5.14 14.10
CA TRP A 81 4.93 -6.24 13.34
C TRP A 81 5.79 -7.10 14.25
N ALA A 82 6.00 -8.34 13.82
CA ALA A 82 6.87 -9.29 14.49
C ALA A 82 7.49 -10.22 13.45
N ASP A 83 8.62 -10.83 13.80
CA ASP A 83 9.17 -11.99 13.09
C ASP A 83 9.32 -13.11 14.12
N TYR A 84 8.53 -14.16 13.95
CA TYR A 84 8.54 -15.33 14.83
C TYR A 84 9.45 -16.47 14.31
N GLY A 85 10.32 -16.18 13.33
CA GLY A 85 11.23 -17.14 12.71
C GLY A 85 10.67 -17.83 11.46
N SER A 86 9.49 -17.43 10.99
CA SER A 86 8.86 -17.93 9.74
C SER A 86 8.50 -16.79 8.78
N GLY A 87 9.07 -15.60 8.99
CA GLY A 87 8.81 -14.41 8.21
C GLY A 87 8.08 -13.32 9.00
N ILE A 88 8.05 -12.13 8.40
CA ILE A 88 7.45 -10.95 9.00
C ILE A 88 5.92 -11.04 8.92
N VAL A 89 5.27 -10.78 10.05
CA VAL A 89 3.82 -10.57 10.15
C VAL A 89 3.53 -9.11 10.49
N HIS A 90 2.43 -8.58 9.96
CA HIS A 90 1.87 -7.30 10.38
C HIS A 90 0.58 -7.52 11.16
N GLY A 91 0.47 -6.79 12.27
CA GLY A 91 -0.77 -6.72 13.03
C GLY A 91 -1.85 -6.01 12.19
N THR A 92 -2.99 -6.66 12.09
CA THR A 92 -4.09 -6.29 11.20
C THR A 92 -5.40 -6.36 11.96
N ILE A 93 -6.17 -5.28 11.92
CA ILE A 93 -7.54 -5.26 12.45
C ILE A 93 -8.48 -5.58 11.31
N LEU A 94 -9.30 -6.61 11.49
CA LEU A 94 -10.24 -7.11 10.49
C LEU A 94 -11.67 -6.93 11.01
N ILE A 95 -12.50 -6.23 10.25
CA ILE A 95 -13.90 -5.97 10.60
C ILE A 95 -14.74 -7.19 10.21
N ASN A 96 -15.21 -7.94 11.20
CA ASN A 96 -15.91 -9.21 11.00
C ASN A 96 -17.44 -9.08 11.06
N ASN A 97 -17.96 -7.91 11.43
CA ASN A 97 -19.40 -7.68 11.53
C ASN A 97 -19.95 -6.92 10.30
N PRO A 98 -20.69 -7.58 9.38
CA PRO A 98 -21.22 -6.96 8.17
C PRO A 98 -22.25 -5.85 8.43
N GLN A 99 -22.86 -5.81 9.61
CA GLN A 99 -23.79 -4.75 9.98
C GLN A 99 -23.07 -3.50 10.51
N ALA A 100 -21.78 -3.60 10.83
CA ALA A 100 -21.04 -2.49 11.41
C ALA A 100 -20.69 -1.40 10.42
N MET A 101 -20.60 -1.73 9.13
CA MET A 101 -20.13 -0.79 8.11
C MET A 101 -21.00 -0.73 6.87
N GLU A 102 -20.87 0.38 6.16
CA GLU A 102 -21.43 0.59 4.82
C GLU A 102 -20.31 1.04 3.89
N TRP A 103 -20.15 0.39 2.74
CA TRP A 103 -19.24 0.86 1.70
C TRP A 103 -19.93 1.85 0.77
N ARG A 104 -19.23 2.92 0.38
CA ARG A 104 -19.68 3.81 -0.70
C ARG A 104 -18.51 4.28 -1.57
N ASP A 105 -18.83 4.55 -2.82
CA ASP A 105 -18.05 5.46 -3.66
C ASP A 105 -18.36 6.91 -3.27
N VAL A 106 -17.35 7.63 -2.79
CA VAL A 106 -17.47 9.04 -2.43
C VAL A 106 -16.80 9.89 -3.50
N PRO A 107 -17.47 10.90 -4.07
CA PRO A 107 -16.84 11.82 -5.01
C PRO A 107 -15.58 12.46 -4.43
N LEU A 108 -14.50 12.48 -5.21
CA LEU A 108 -13.22 13.03 -4.79
C LEU A 108 -13.34 14.51 -4.36
N SER A 109 -14.24 15.25 -5.01
CA SER A 109 -14.56 16.64 -4.65
C SER A 109 -15.18 16.78 -3.26
N GLU A 110 -16.01 15.82 -2.82
CA GLU A 110 -16.59 15.79 -1.47
C GLU A 110 -15.56 15.42 -0.40
N LEU A 111 -14.46 14.78 -0.81
CA LEU A 111 -13.28 14.53 0.03
C LEU A 111 -12.23 15.64 -0.07
N GLY A 112 -12.56 16.78 -0.67
CA GLY A 112 -11.66 17.95 -0.76
C GLY A 112 -10.52 17.78 -1.76
N ASN A 113 -10.64 16.88 -2.74
CA ASN A 113 -9.61 16.56 -3.72
C ASN A 113 -8.27 16.17 -3.09
N VAL A 114 -8.32 15.49 -1.94
CA VAL A 114 -7.12 15.05 -1.21
C VAL A 114 -6.29 14.09 -2.07
N ASP A 115 -4.97 14.13 -1.96
CA ASP A 115 -4.10 13.11 -2.57
C ASP A 115 -4.34 11.74 -1.90
N ILE A 116 -4.42 10.66 -2.67
CA ILE A 116 -4.66 9.32 -2.11
C ILE A 116 -3.50 8.85 -1.22
N ASP A 117 -2.28 9.30 -1.50
CA ASP A 117 -1.11 8.98 -0.69
C ASP A 117 -0.95 9.89 0.54
N ASN A 118 -1.78 10.94 0.67
CA ASN A 118 -1.89 11.72 1.90
C ASN A 118 -2.83 11.03 2.90
N ILE A 119 -2.32 9.96 3.52
CA ILE A 119 -3.08 9.12 4.46
C ILE A 119 -3.75 9.93 5.57
N PRO A 120 -3.05 10.83 6.32
CA PRO A 120 -3.70 11.59 7.39
C PRO A 120 -4.89 12.41 6.91
N GLU A 121 -4.72 13.15 5.81
CA GLU A 121 -5.80 13.99 5.27
C GLU A 121 -6.94 13.14 4.70
N MET A 122 -6.66 11.99 4.08
CA MET A 122 -7.70 11.08 3.58
C MET A 122 -8.57 10.53 4.73
N PHE A 123 -7.96 10.13 5.84
CA PHE A 123 -8.70 9.71 7.05
C PHE A 123 -9.54 10.83 7.64
N LYS A 124 -8.97 12.04 7.70
CA LYS A 124 -9.66 13.23 8.20
C LYS A 124 -10.89 13.55 7.35
N ARG A 125 -10.72 13.66 6.04
CA ARG A 125 -11.82 13.99 5.10
C ARG A 125 -12.90 12.92 5.04
N ALA A 126 -12.52 11.64 5.08
CA ALA A 126 -13.48 10.55 5.18
C ALA A 126 -14.28 10.61 6.49
N SER A 127 -13.64 10.99 7.60
CA SER A 127 -14.31 11.16 8.90
C SER A 127 -15.23 12.38 8.92
N ASP A 128 -14.83 13.51 8.32
CA ASP A 128 -15.69 14.69 8.14
C ASP A 128 -16.95 14.33 7.34
N TYR A 129 -16.77 13.63 6.22
CA TYR A 129 -17.87 13.13 5.40
C TYR A 129 -18.80 12.21 6.22
N ALA A 130 -18.23 11.29 7.00
CA ALA A 130 -18.98 10.36 7.84
C ALA A 130 -19.89 11.11 8.82
N ALA A 131 -19.34 12.09 9.56
CA ALA A 131 -20.08 12.91 10.51
C ALA A 131 -21.23 13.67 9.83
N ASN A 132 -20.97 14.26 8.66
CA ASN A 132 -21.99 14.99 7.88
C ASN A 132 -23.10 14.08 7.31
N ASN A 133 -22.88 12.77 7.28
CA ASN A 133 -23.82 11.79 6.73
C ASN A 133 -24.40 10.83 7.78
N GLY A 134 -24.28 11.16 9.07
CA GLY A 134 -24.91 10.38 10.16
C GLY A 134 -24.17 9.09 10.55
N PHE A 135 -22.91 8.96 10.15
CA PHE A 135 -22.02 7.88 10.56
C PHE A 135 -21.11 8.32 11.72
N ILE A 136 -20.56 7.36 12.47
CA ILE A 136 -19.68 7.66 13.62
C ILE A 136 -18.23 7.87 13.19
N GLY A 137 -17.83 7.31 12.05
CA GLY A 137 -16.49 7.47 11.51
C GLY A 137 -16.30 6.68 10.21
N ALA A 138 -15.10 6.74 9.65
CA ALA A 138 -14.80 6.13 8.36
C ALA A 138 -13.43 5.42 8.34
N LEU A 139 -13.32 4.46 7.43
CA LEU A 139 -12.10 3.79 7.01
C LEU A 139 -11.99 3.92 5.49
N PRO A 140 -11.08 4.75 4.97
CA PRO A 140 -10.77 4.79 3.55
C PRO A 140 -10.27 3.42 3.07
N SER A 141 -10.80 2.92 1.95
CA SER A 141 -10.32 1.68 1.34
C SER A 141 -9.07 1.88 0.48
N PHE A 142 -8.77 3.14 0.16
CA PHE A 142 -7.72 3.55 -0.79
C PHE A 142 -7.90 2.94 -2.19
N HIS A 143 -9.11 2.55 -2.56
CA HIS A 143 -9.50 2.30 -3.95
C HIS A 143 -9.98 3.58 -4.62
N GLU A 144 -9.65 3.71 -5.90
CA GLU A 144 -10.12 4.81 -6.76
C GLU A 144 -10.91 4.22 -7.91
N GLY A 145 -11.89 4.98 -8.38
CA GLY A 145 -12.71 4.61 -9.52
C GLY A 145 -13.24 5.84 -10.23
N ASN A 146 -14.02 5.60 -11.27
CA ASN A 146 -14.82 6.63 -11.93
C ASN A 146 -16.17 6.01 -12.28
N ASN A 147 -17.24 6.51 -11.67
CA ASN A 147 -18.60 6.00 -11.84
C ASN A 147 -19.37 6.71 -12.98
N GLY A 148 -18.67 7.43 -13.86
CA GLY A 148 -19.25 8.23 -14.94
C GLY A 148 -19.63 9.66 -14.52
N GLN A 149 -19.56 10.00 -13.23
CA GLN A 149 -19.79 11.36 -12.71
C GLN A 149 -18.50 12.05 -12.24
N GLY A 150 -17.35 11.37 -12.36
CA GLY A 150 -16.05 11.87 -11.94
C GLY A 150 -15.28 10.85 -11.11
N PRO A 151 -14.05 11.22 -10.68
CA PRO A 151 -13.25 10.38 -9.81
C PRO A 151 -13.94 10.18 -8.45
N VAL A 152 -13.97 8.95 -7.98
CA VAL A 152 -14.51 8.54 -6.69
C VAL A 152 -13.47 7.77 -5.89
N ARG A 153 -13.65 7.71 -4.57
CA ARG A 153 -12.88 6.85 -3.68
C ARG A 153 -13.78 5.97 -2.85
N GLY A 154 -13.38 4.71 -2.71
CA GLY A 154 -14.08 3.77 -1.85
C GLY A 154 -13.83 4.08 -0.38
N VAL A 155 -14.89 4.27 0.39
CA VAL A 155 -14.83 4.53 1.84
C VAL A 155 -15.83 3.62 2.55
N TYR A 156 -15.38 2.98 3.63
CA TYR A 156 -16.25 2.25 4.55
C TYR A 156 -16.64 3.15 5.72
N PHE A 157 -17.93 3.20 6.05
CA PHE A 157 -18.48 4.06 7.11
C PHE A 157 -19.02 3.23 8.25
N PHE A 158 -18.60 3.53 9.48
CA PHE A 158 -19.13 2.86 10.67
C PHE A 158 -20.52 3.36 11.03
N ARG A 159 -21.48 2.45 11.12
CA ARG A 159 -22.84 2.75 11.57
C ARG A 159 -22.87 3.08 13.08
N PRO A 160 -23.81 3.92 13.53
CA PRO A 160 -24.03 4.15 14.96
C PRO A 160 -24.21 2.86 15.76
N GLY A 161 -23.57 2.79 16.93
CA GLY A 161 -23.67 1.65 17.85
C GLY A 161 -22.60 0.56 17.70
N TYR A 162 -21.77 0.59 16.65
CA TYR A 162 -20.75 -0.46 16.42
C TYR A 162 -19.33 -0.08 16.83
N VAL A 163 -19.05 1.22 16.93
CA VAL A 163 -17.78 1.79 17.39
C VAL A 163 -18.04 2.99 18.29
N THR A 164 -17.06 3.38 19.07
CA THR A 164 -17.14 4.58 19.93
C THR A 164 -16.08 5.58 19.52
N TRP A 165 -16.49 6.79 19.15
CA TRP A 165 -15.55 7.90 18.97
C TRP A 165 -15.18 8.50 20.32
N VAL A 166 -13.89 8.78 20.53
CA VAL A 166 -13.37 9.43 21.73
C VAL A 166 -12.28 10.43 21.38
N ASP A 167 -12.25 11.52 22.13
CA ASP A 167 -11.07 12.39 22.22
C ASP A 167 -10.10 11.83 23.25
N VAL A 168 -8.88 11.51 22.80
CA VAL A 168 -7.84 10.99 23.68
C VAL A 168 -6.74 12.04 23.85
N PRO A 169 -6.43 12.47 25.08
CA PRO A 169 -5.34 13.42 25.29
C PRO A 169 -4.01 12.77 24.90
N THR A 170 -3.11 13.53 24.27
CA THR A 170 -1.85 13.00 23.72
C THR A 170 -0.98 12.32 24.78
N ASN A 171 -1.04 12.75 26.04
CA ASN A 171 -0.32 12.13 27.15
C ASN A 171 -0.83 10.71 27.51
N GLN A 172 -2.02 10.31 27.04
CA GLN A 172 -2.55 8.95 27.21
C GLN A 172 -2.23 8.01 26.05
N LEU A 173 -1.73 8.53 24.92
CA LEU A 173 -1.36 7.74 23.74
C LEU A 173 0.03 7.08 23.86
N ARG A 174 0.59 7.04 25.09
CA ARG A 174 1.88 6.45 25.46
C ARG A 174 3.08 7.03 24.67
N ASN A 175 4.27 6.51 24.99
CA ASN A 175 5.67 6.90 24.70
C ASN A 175 6.08 7.51 23.34
N TYR A 176 5.19 7.93 22.46
CA TYR A 176 5.59 8.55 21.22
C TYR A 176 5.43 10.06 21.29
N SER A 177 6.41 10.75 20.71
CA SER A 177 6.34 12.18 20.45
C SER A 177 5.67 12.40 19.10
N PHE A 178 4.38 12.04 18.96
CA PHE A 178 3.78 11.98 17.63
C PHE A 178 3.52 13.38 17.04
N SER A 179 4.08 13.60 15.84
CA SER A 179 3.42 14.42 14.84
C SER A 179 2.23 13.64 14.28
N VAL A 180 1.07 14.28 14.10
CA VAL A 180 -0.08 13.64 13.43
C VAL A 180 0.19 13.27 11.97
N SER A 181 1.25 13.81 11.38
CA SER A 181 1.70 13.38 10.05
C SER A 181 2.38 12.00 10.06
N ASN A 182 2.82 11.49 11.21
CA ASN A 182 3.42 10.16 11.31
C ASN A 182 2.33 9.09 11.46
N VAL A 183 1.88 8.58 10.31
CA VAL A 183 0.82 7.56 10.21
C VAL A 183 1.14 6.34 11.08
N ARG A 184 2.38 5.84 11.01
CA ARG A 184 2.82 4.66 11.76
C ARG A 184 2.63 4.86 13.26
N GLU A 185 3.19 5.94 13.80
CA GLU A 185 3.10 6.23 15.23
C GLU A 185 1.66 6.43 15.68
N MET A 186 0.86 7.20 14.94
CA MET A 186 -0.54 7.45 15.30
C MET A 186 -1.38 6.16 15.29
N MET A 187 -1.17 5.29 14.30
CA MET A 187 -1.86 4.00 14.20
C MET A 187 -1.48 3.07 15.34
N THR A 188 -0.19 2.90 15.62
CA THR A 188 0.29 2.07 16.73
C THR A 188 -0.24 2.57 18.07
N ALA A 189 -0.15 3.88 18.31
CA ALA A 189 -0.62 4.49 19.55
C ALA A 189 -2.13 4.35 19.77
N ALA A 190 -2.93 4.53 18.72
CA ALA A 190 -4.37 4.34 18.79
C ALA A 190 -4.73 2.89 19.13
N ASN A 191 -4.02 1.92 18.53
CA ASN A 191 -4.23 0.51 18.82
C ASN A 191 -3.80 0.13 20.23
N ASP A 192 -2.63 0.57 20.69
CA ASP A 192 -2.17 0.35 22.06
C ASP A 192 -3.17 0.93 23.09
N TYR A 193 -3.66 2.14 22.84
CA TYR A 193 -4.67 2.78 23.69
C TYR A 193 -5.97 1.96 23.77
N ALA A 194 -6.46 1.48 22.62
CA ALA A 194 -7.68 0.69 22.50
C ALA A 194 -7.52 -0.69 23.16
N ARG A 195 -6.40 -1.38 22.89
CA ARG A 195 -6.10 -2.71 23.46
C ARG A 195 -5.96 -2.67 24.98
N ALA A 196 -5.32 -1.64 25.52
CA ALA A 196 -5.22 -1.43 26.96
C ALA A 196 -6.60 -1.25 27.66
N ARG A 197 -7.67 -1.03 26.89
CA ARG A 197 -9.06 -0.87 27.37
C ARG A 197 -10.00 -1.99 26.92
N GLY A 198 -9.46 -3.09 26.41
CA GLY A 198 -10.25 -4.28 26.05
C GLY A 198 -10.94 -4.21 24.69
N TYR A 199 -10.61 -3.23 23.84
CA TYR A 199 -11.10 -3.16 22.46
C TYR A 199 -10.27 -4.07 21.53
N ALA A 200 -10.81 -4.41 20.36
CA ALA A 200 -10.08 -5.15 19.34
C ALA A 200 -9.01 -4.29 18.65
N GLY A 201 -9.33 -3.03 18.37
CA GLY A 201 -8.42 -2.08 17.73
C GLY A 201 -8.86 -0.63 17.89
N GLY A 202 -7.94 0.27 17.57
CA GLY A 202 -8.17 1.72 17.54
C GLY A 202 -7.88 2.27 16.15
N LEU A 203 -8.81 3.06 15.60
CA LEU A 203 -8.65 3.72 14.31
C LEU A 203 -8.61 5.25 14.51
N PRO A 204 -7.46 5.92 14.33
CA PRO A 204 -7.38 7.36 14.45
C PRO A 204 -8.13 8.04 13.30
N THR A 205 -8.87 9.11 13.61
CA THR A 205 -9.52 9.95 12.60
C THR A 205 -8.60 11.07 12.09
N PHE A 206 -7.37 11.14 12.62
CA PHE A 206 -6.39 12.21 12.39
C PHE A 206 -6.89 13.63 12.71
N HIS A 207 -8.02 13.73 13.42
CA HIS A 207 -8.49 14.99 13.96
C HIS A 207 -7.70 15.37 15.21
N GLU A 208 -7.44 16.66 15.35
CA GLU A 208 -6.80 17.25 16.50
C GLU A 208 -7.71 18.29 17.13
N ALA A 209 -7.72 18.32 18.46
CA ALA A 209 -8.32 19.39 19.24
C ALA A 209 -7.35 19.82 20.33
N THR A 210 -7.53 21.05 20.83
CA THR A 210 -6.81 21.53 22.02
C THR A 210 -7.84 22.01 23.03
N TYR A 211 -7.85 21.40 24.21
CA TYR A 211 -8.71 21.79 25.33
C TYR A 211 -7.82 22.19 26.50
N ASN A 212 -7.95 23.43 26.99
CA ASN A 212 -7.18 23.94 28.12
C ASN A 212 -5.65 23.74 27.98
N GLY A 213 -5.12 23.89 26.76
CA GLY A 213 -3.70 23.72 26.46
C GLY A 213 -3.23 22.26 26.32
N VAL A 214 -4.13 21.28 26.45
CA VAL A 214 -3.84 19.86 26.22
C VAL A 214 -4.30 19.47 24.81
N ALA A 215 -3.43 18.86 24.04
CA ALA A 215 -3.75 18.33 22.72
C ALA A 215 -4.49 16.99 22.83
N TYR A 216 -5.51 16.80 21.99
CA TYR A 216 -6.31 15.59 21.88
C TYR A 216 -6.28 15.04 20.46
N ARG A 217 -6.58 13.75 20.33
CA ARG A 217 -6.71 13.03 19.07
C ARG A 217 -8.04 12.30 19.02
N GLY A 218 -8.74 12.44 17.90
CA GLY A 218 -9.95 11.65 17.64
C GLY A 218 -9.58 10.20 17.32
N ILE A 219 -10.16 9.25 18.06
CA ILE A 219 -9.96 7.81 17.87
C ILE A 219 -11.30 7.09 17.90
N LEU A 220 -11.51 6.19 16.94
CA LEU A 220 -12.59 5.21 16.96
C LEU A 220 -12.11 3.96 17.70
N LEU A 221 -12.79 3.61 18.79
CA LEU A 221 -12.57 2.38 19.54
C LEU A 221 -13.49 1.29 18.98
N ILE A 222 -12.90 0.17 18.54
CA ILE A 222 -13.60 -0.90 17.85
C ILE A 222 -13.69 -2.12 18.78
N PRO A 223 -14.88 -2.51 19.26
CA PRO A 223 -15.03 -3.63 20.19
C PRO A 223 -14.78 -4.97 19.51
N SER A 224 -14.48 -6.00 20.32
CA SER A 224 -14.26 -7.38 19.84
C SER A 224 -15.48 -8.04 19.20
N SER A 225 -16.67 -7.49 19.42
CA SER A 225 -17.90 -7.89 18.72
C SER A 225 -17.99 -7.36 17.27
N THR A 226 -17.12 -6.42 16.90
CA THR A 226 -17.11 -5.75 15.59
C THR A 226 -15.88 -6.11 14.77
N ALA A 227 -14.76 -6.39 15.42
CA ALA A 227 -13.49 -6.67 14.77
C ALA A 227 -12.61 -7.64 15.57
N GLU A 228 -11.57 -8.15 14.92
CA GLU A 228 -10.52 -8.94 15.54
C GLU A 228 -9.12 -8.50 15.08
N TRP A 229 -8.12 -8.78 15.91
CA TRP A 229 -6.71 -8.64 15.54
C TRP A 229 -6.24 -9.96 14.93
N ARG A 230 -5.55 -9.91 13.79
CA ARG A 230 -4.69 -10.99 13.30
C ARG A 230 -3.28 -10.53 12.97
N ASP A 231 -2.32 -11.40 13.27
CA ASP A 231 -0.98 -11.31 12.69
C ASP A 231 -1.04 -11.96 11.31
N VAL A 232 -0.79 -11.18 10.27
CA VAL A 232 -0.89 -11.61 8.86
C VAL A 232 0.49 -11.51 8.23
N TYR A 233 0.95 -12.59 7.60
CA TYR A 233 2.26 -12.58 6.92
C TYR A 233 2.24 -11.57 5.78
N VAL A 234 3.35 -10.86 5.59
CA VAL A 234 3.46 -9.88 4.49
C VAL A 234 3.20 -10.53 3.13
N THR A 235 3.70 -11.76 2.95
CA THR A 235 3.48 -12.56 1.73
C THR A 235 2.01 -12.89 1.47
N GLU A 236 1.13 -12.82 2.47
CA GLU A 236 -0.31 -12.94 2.23
C GLU A 236 -0.91 -11.68 1.63
N PHE A 237 -0.39 -10.49 1.95
CA PHE A 237 -0.81 -9.25 1.31
C PHE A 237 -0.34 -9.15 -0.15
N ASP A 238 0.84 -9.69 -0.44
CA ASP A 238 1.42 -9.65 -1.78
C ASP A 238 0.60 -10.45 -2.81
N LYS A 239 -0.21 -11.42 -2.36
CA LYS A 239 -1.18 -12.12 -3.23
C LYS A 239 -2.21 -11.17 -3.86
N TYR A 240 -2.44 -10.02 -3.23
CA TYR A 240 -3.38 -9.00 -3.68
C TYR A 240 -2.69 -7.83 -4.38
N TRP A 241 -1.40 -8.00 -4.69
CA TRP A 241 -0.65 -7.11 -5.57
C TRP A 241 -0.99 -7.44 -7.02
N THR A 242 -2.14 -6.97 -7.48
CA THR A 242 -2.47 -6.94 -8.90
C THR A 242 -2.78 -5.51 -9.30
N GLU A 243 -1.74 -4.69 -9.44
CA GLU A 243 -1.86 -3.59 -10.39
C GLU A 243 -1.84 -4.23 -11.78
N THR A 244 -3.01 -4.63 -12.26
CA THR A 244 -3.19 -4.89 -13.69
C THR A 244 -2.90 -3.58 -14.40
N CYS A 245 -1.67 -3.40 -14.85
CA CYS A 245 -1.32 -2.38 -15.82
C CYS A 245 -2.18 -2.64 -17.06
N THR A 246 -3.27 -1.92 -17.22
CA THR A 246 -3.99 -1.90 -18.48
C THR A 246 -3.06 -1.24 -19.51
N PRO A 247 -2.71 -1.90 -20.63
CA PRO A 247 -1.70 -1.42 -21.59
C PRO A 247 -2.02 -0.07 -22.25
N THR A 248 -3.19 0.51 -21.99
CA THR A 248 -3.72 1.70 -22.65
C THR A 248 -3.45 3.01 -21.91
N GLN A 249 -2.88 2.98 -20.70
CA GLN A 249 -2.46 4.21 -20.02
C GLN A 249 -1.01 4.52 -20.38
N THR A 250 -0.81 5.49 -21.27
CA THR A 250 0.48 6.13 -21.60
C THR A 250 1.08 6.94 -20.45
N GLN A 251 0.46 6.91 -19.26
CA GLN A 251 1.10 7.41 -18.05
C GLN A 251 2.09 6.37 -17.58
N THR A 252 3.34 6.81 -17.49
CA THR A 252 4.53 6.15 -16.99
C THR A 252 4.22 5.16 -15.86
N CYS A 253 3.89 3.92 -16.23
CA CYS A 253 3.83 2.82 -15.30
C CYS A 253 5.29 2.55 -14.92
N PHE A 254 5.68 2.97 -13.72
CA PHE A 254 6.87 2.42 -13.08
C PHE A 254 6.56 0.96 -12.78
N TYR A 255 6.84 0.10 -13.75
CA TYR A 255 7.01 -1.31 -13.50
C TYR A 255 8.14 -1.43 -12.47
N TYR A 256 7.77 -1.57 -11.20
CA TYR A 256 8.58 -2.39 -10.30
C TYR A 256 8.31 -3.84 -10.73
N CYS A 257 8.91 -4.23 -11.85
CA CYS A 257 9.30 -5.63 -12.04
C CYS A 257 10.18 -6.02 -10.85
N ASP A 258 10.18 -7.29 -10.45
CA ASP A 258 11.01 -7.87 -9.37
C ASP A 258 12.53 -7.80 -9.67
N GLY A 259 13.03 -6.58 -9.85
CA GLY A 259 14.39 -6.25 -10.23
C GLY A 259 14.44 -4.75 -10.54
N PHE A 260 15.14 -4.01 -9.69
CA PHE A 260 15.44 -2.59 -9.88
C PHE A 260 15.79 -2.26 -11.34
N CYS A 261 14.96 -1.45 -12.00
CA CYS A 261 15.37 -0.76 -13.22
C CYS A 261 16.33 0.37 -12.83
N LEU A 262 17.64 0.09 -12.85
CA LEU A 262 18.66 1.13 -12.81
C LEU A 262 18.64 1.90 -14.14
N PRO A 263 18.91 3.22 -14.12
CA PRO A 263 18.98 4.00 -15.36
C PRO A 263 20.02 3.39 -16.32
N GLY A 264 19.57 2.91 -17.47
CA GLY A 264 20.44 2.47 -18.57
C GLY A 264 20.57 0.95 -18.79
N ASN A 265 20.02 0.09 -17.94
CA ASN A 265 20.06 -1.37 -18.15
C ASN A 265 18.65 -1.95 -18.16
N GLY A 266 18.25 -2.54 -19.29
CA GLY A 266 16.93 -3.15 -19.46
C GLY A 266 16.64 -4.28 -18.46
N CYS A 267 15.35 -4.62 -18.34
CA CYS A 267 14.84 -5.61 -17.41
C CYS A 267 15.53 -6.98 -17.58
N LEU A 268 16.31 -7.42 -16.59
CA LEU A 268 16.83 -8.77 -16.52
C LEU A 268 15.71 -9.71 -16.04
N GLY A 269 15.16 -10.54 -16.94
CA GLY A 269 14.36 -11.70 -16.49
C GLY A 269 13.15 -12.15 -17.33
N SER A 270 12.84 -11.57 -18.50
CA SER A 270 11.76 -12.12 -19.32
C SER A 270 12.23 -13.34 -20.12
N ARG A 271 11.71 -14.53 -19.78
CA ARG A 271 11.74 -15.68 -20.70
C ARG A 271 10.99 -15.30 -21.98
N ASN A 272 11.53 -15.78 -23.11
CA ASN A 272 10.97 -15.68 -24.45
C ASN A 272 9.45 -15.93 -24.49
N VAL A 273 8.67 -14.84 -24.52
CA VAL A 273 7.29 -14.85 -24.97
C VAL A 273 7.35 -14.44 -26.44
N THR A 274 6.95 -15.36 -27.33
CA THR A 274 6.83 -15.08 -28.77
C THR A 274 5.79 -13.97 -28.96
N PRO A 275 6.12 -12.83 -29.59
CA PRO A 275 5.15 -11.75 -29.78
C PRO A 275 4.04 -12.18 -30.75
N GLY A 276 2.78 -11.97 -30.37
CA GLY A 276 1.65 -12.00 -31.31
C GLY A 276 1.69 -10.81 -32.28
N PRO A 277 0.89 -10.85 -33.37
CA PRO A 277 1.08 -10.02 -34.57
C PRO A 277 0.83 -8.51 -34.42
N ASN A 278 0.61 -7.99 -33.21
CA ASN A 278 0.33 -6.58 -32.96
C ASN A 278 1.26 -5.99 -31.89
N VAL A 279 2.57 -6.18 -32.04
CA VAL A 279 3.57 -5.46 -31.23
C VAL A 279 4.39 -4.56 -32.15
N ALA A 280 4.26 -3.24 -31.95
CA ALA A 280 5.09 -2.26 -32.61
C ALA A 280 6.55 -2.41 -32.12
N HIS A 281 7.47 -2.58 -33.06
CA HIS A 281 8.91 -2.51 -32.79
C HIS A 281 9.30 -1.05 -32.52
N CYS A 282 9.83 -0.76 -31.34
CA CYS A 282 10.64 0.44 -31.14
C CYS A 282 12.05 0.15 -31.67
N SER A 283 12.27 0.43 -32.94
CA SER A 283 13.61 0.62 -33.50
C SER A 283 13.68 2.06 -34.01
N ASP A 284 14.32 2.94 -33.23
CA ASP A 284 15.43 3.76 -33.75
C ASP A 284 15.98 4.68 -32.67
N GLU A 285 17.26 4.46 -32.36
CA GLU A 285 18.18 5.46 -31.84
C GLU A 285 18.45 6.46 -32.98
N SER A 286 17.73 7.58 -33.02
CA SER A 286 18.21 8.90 -33.51
C SER A 286 17.04 9.83 -33.86
N ALA A 287 16.56 10.60 -32.89
CA ALA A 287 15.82 11.82 -33.21
C ALA A 287 16.03 12.87 -32.12
N VAL A 288 16.72 13.93 -32.54
CA VAL A 288 16.89 15.21 -31.86
C VAL A 288 15.52 15.78 -31.46
N MET A 289 15.35 16.20 -30.21
CA MET A 289 14.15 16.90 -29.76
C MET A 289 13.94 18.21 -30.54
N PRO A 290 12.68 18.56 -30.84
CA PRO A 290 12.23 19.91 -30.54
C PRO A 290 10.87 19.98 -29.85
N THR A 291 10.83 20.92 -28.91
CA THR A 291 9.72 21.69 -28.30
C THR A 291 8.26 21.39 -28.65
N ALA A 292 7.48 21.26 -27.57
CA ALA A 292 6.16 21.84 -27.29
C ALA A 292 4.99 21.60 -28.27
N ASP A 293 3.93 21.06 -27.66
CA ASP A 293 2.51 21.15 -28.05
C ASP A 293 2.07 20.27 -29.24
N ARG A 294 1.42 19.15 -28.90
CA ARG A 294 0.32 18.53 -29.68
C ARG A 294 -0.31 17.37 -28.90
N SER A 295 -1.57 17.55 -28.54
CA SER A 295 -2.52 16.50 -28.19
C SER A 295 -2.82 15.63 -29.42
N CYS A 296 -2.54 14.34 -29.34
CA CYS A 296 -3.11 13.33 -30.25
C CYS A 296 -4.20 12.56 -29.50
N GLU A 297 -5.46 12.96 -29.69
CA GLU A 297 -6.61 12.12 -29.35
C GLU A 297 -6.76 11.02 -30.40
N TYR A 298 -6.74 9.75 -29.97
CA TYR A 298 -7.24 8.63 -30.75
C TYR A 298 -8.36 7.95 -29.98
N TYR A 299 -9.58 8.06 -30.48
CA TYR A 299 -10.72 7.26 -30.03
C TYR A 299 -10.60 5.84 -30.61
N LEU A 300 -10.48 4.84 -29.74
CA LEU A 300 -10.72 3.44 -30.11
C LEU A 300 -12.07 3.01 -29.55
N GLN A 301 -12.96 2.61 -30.46
CA GLN A 301 -14.27 2.04 -30.16
C GLN A 301 -14.14 0.73 -29.39
N LYS A 302 -14.91 0.61 -28.30
CA LYS A 302 -15.03 -0.57 -27.44
C LYS A 302 -15.76 -1.71 -28.18
N PRO A 303 -15.27 -2.97 -28.20
CA PRO A 303 -16.11 -4.11 -28.52
C PRO A 303 -17.06 -4.37 -27.36
N ALA A 304 -18.35 -4.49 -27.70
CA ALA A 304 -19.38 -4.99 -26.80
C ALA A 304 -19.11 -6.47 -26.45
N ASN A 305 -19.50 -6.85 -25.24
CA ASN A 305 -19.63 -8.21 -24.70
C ASN A 305 -18.39 -8.80 -24.00
N TRP A 306 -18.25 -8.51 -22.71
CA TRP A 306 -17.72 -9.47 -21.74
C TRP A 306 -18.74 -9.63 -20.59
N PRO A 307 -19.09 -10.86 -20.17
CA PRO A 307 -20.09 -11.10 -19.15
C PRO A 307 -19.53 -10.81 -17.76
N CYS A 308 -20.36 -10.21 -16.90
CA CYS A 308 -20.13 -10.18 -15.46
C CYS A 308 -20.15 -11.61 -14.92
N LEU A 309 -19.13 -12.00 -14.15
CA LEU A 309 -19.15 -13.19 -13.31
C LEU A 309 -19.59 -12.82 -11.89
N PRO A 310 -20.23 -13.75 -11.16
CA PRO A 310 -21.09 -13.48 -10.00
C PRO A 310 -20.39 -12.92 -8.77
#